data_AF-A0A7V5PZ01-F1
#
_entry.id   AF-A0A7V5PZ01-F1
#
_cell.length_a   1.000
_cell.length_b   1.000
_cell.length_c   1.000
_cell.angle_alpha   90.00
_cell.angle_beta   90.00
_cell.angle_gamma   90.00
#
_symmetry.space_group_name_H-M   'P 1'
#
loop_
_entity.id
_entity.type
_entity.pdbx_description
1 polymer ?
#
loop_
_entity_poly.entity_id
_entity_poly.type
_entity_poly.pdbx_seq_one_letter_code
_entity_poly.pdbx_strand_id
1 'polypeptide(L)' 'MEMSTIESEYQWRMDALSGTERIARTMAMLKWTREMLARQIIAQEGSMSEERLRWKVALRLYASDKAACQMIESRL' A
#
# COMPACT_ATOMS: atom_id res chain seq x y z
N MET A 1 28.07 -13.24 1.59
CA MET A 1 26.89 -14.05 1.96
C MET A 1 26.41 -14.75 0.71
N GLU A 2 26.36 -16.07 0.71
CA GLU A 2 25.71 -16.84 -0.36
C GLU A 2 24.21 -16.54 -0.32
N MET A 3 23.60 -16.22 -1.46
CA MET A 3 22.14 -16.11 -1.55
C MET A 3 21.53 -17.49 -1.46
N SER A 4 20.44 -17.62 -0.69
CA SER A 4 19.69 -18.86 -0.63
C SER A 4 19.09 -19.22 -2.00
N THR A 5 18.79 -20.51 -2.19
CA THR A 5 18.08 -21.00 -3.39
C THR A 5 16.75 -20.28 -3.61
N ILE A 6 16.07 -19.89 -2.53
CA ILE A 6 14.78 -19.16 -2.59
C ILE A 6 14.99 -17.73 -3.10
N GLU A 7 15.99 -17.02 -2.58
CA GLU A 7 16.30 -15.65 -3.03
C GLU A 7 16.73 -15.62 -4.49
N SER A 8 17.50 -16.63 -4.92
CA SER A 8 17.94 -16.76 -6.31
C SER A 8 16.76 -17.00 -7.27
N GLU A 9 15.83 -17.89 -6.89
CA GLU A 9 14.61 -18.14 -7.67
C GLU A 9 13.70 -16.92 -7.72
N TYR A 10 13.55 -16.22 -6.58
CA TYR A 10 12.79 -14.97 -6.53
C TYR A 10 13.39 -13.93 -7.47
N GLN A 11 14.70 -13.71 -7.41
CA GLN A 11 15.39 -12.73 -8.24
C GLN A 11 15.24 -13.05 -9.73
N TRP A 12 15.43 -14.32 -10.12
CA TRP A 12 15.24 -14.75 -11.50
C TRP A 12 13.83 -14.47 -12.02
N ARG A 13 12.79 -14.78 -11.22
CA ARG A 13 11.40 -14.48 -11.58
C ARG A 13 11.13 -13.00 -11.68
N MET A 14 11.73 -12.19 -10.80
CA MET A 14 11.58 -10.74 -10.87
C MET A 14 12.22 -10.20 -12.14
N ASP A 15 13.42 -10.66 -12.49
CA ASP A 15 14.16 -10.23 -13.67
C ASP A 15 13.47 -10.63 -14.98
N ALA A 16 12.72 -11.73 -14.99
CA ALA A 16 11.90 -12.14 -16.13
C ALA A 16 10.66 -11.25 -16.37
N LEU A 17 10.25 -10.41 -15.42
CA LEU A 17 9.08 -9.53 -15.59
C LEU A 17 9.37 -8.35 -16.50
N SER A 18 8.48 -8.10 -17.46
CA SER A 18 8.42 -6.86 -18.21
C SER A 18 8.09 -5.66 -17.30
N GLY A 19 8.41 -4.44 -17.76
CA GLY A 19 8.06 -3.22 -17.03
C GLY A 19 6.56 -3.10 -16.73
N THR A 20 5.71 -3.48 -17.68
CA THR A 20 4.25 -3.47 -17.51
C THR A 20 3.80 -4.44 -16.41
N GLU A 21 4.35 -5.65 -16.37
CA GLU A 21 3.99 -6.64 -15.34
C GLU A 21 4.47 -6.21 -13.95
N ARG A 22 5.66 -5.59 -13.87
CA ARG A 22 6.16 -5.01 -12.61
C ARG A 22 5.21 -3.95 -12.08
N ILE A 23 4.78 -3.02 -12.93
CA ILE A 23 3.82 -1.98 -12.54
C ILE A 23 2.48 -2.62 -12.11
N ALA A 24 1.95 -3.56 -12.89
CA ALA A 24 0.69 -4.22 -12.57
C ALA A 24 0.72 -4.91 -11.20
N ARG A 25 1.82 -5.60 -10.87
CA ARG A 25 2.02 -6.23 -9.57
C ARG A 25 2.10 -5.20 -8.44
N THR A 26 2.87 -4.12 -8.61
CA THR A 26 2.96 -3.04 -7.62
C THR A 26 1.58 -2.40 -7.37
N MET A 27 0.81 -2.15 -8.42
CA MET A 27 -0.54 -1.60 -8.31
C MET A 27 -1.51 -2.56 -7.59
N ALA A 28 -1.41 -3.86 -7.87
CA ALA A 28 -2.20 -4.88 -7.19
C ALA A 28 -1.87 -4.94 -5.68
N MET A 29 -0.58 -4.92 -5.32
CA MET A 29 -0.15 -4.86 -3.92
C MET A 29 -0.63 -3.60 -3.24
N LEU A 30 -0.49 -2.43 -3.89
CA LEU A 30 -0.95 -1.15 -3.33
C LEU A 30 -2.47 -1.13 -3.12
N LYS A 31 -3.24 -1.70 -4.04
CA LYS A 31 -4.70 -1.87 -3.87
C LYS A 31 -5.01 -2.74 -2.66
N TRP A 32 -4.38 -3.92 -2.56
CA TRP A 32 -4.60 -4.83 -1.43
C TRP A 32 -4.26 -4.19 -0.08
N THR A 33 -3.14 -3.47 0.01
CA THR A 33 -2.75 -2.74 1.23
C THR A 33 -3.80 -1.70 1.63
N ARG A 34 -4.30 -0.91 0.68
CA ARG A 34 -5.35 0.09 0.96
C ARG A 34 -6.64 -0.54 1.45
N GLU A 35 -7.04 -1.67 0.85
CA GLU A 35 -8.23 -2.41 1.28
C GLU A 35 -8.07 -3.02 2.68
N MET A 36 -6.88 -3.54 2.99
CA MET A 36 -6.56 -4.05 4.32
C MET A 36 -6.65 -2.93 5.37
N LEU A 37 -6.04 -1.77 5.10
CA LEU A 37 -6.12 -0.60 5.99
C LEU A 37 -7.57 -0.13 6.18
N ALA A 38 -8.36 -0.09 5.10
CA ALA A 38 -9.76 0.28 5.16
C ALA A 38 -10.56 -0.63 6.11
N ARG A 39 -10.38 -1.96 5.99
CA ARG A 39 -11.02 -2.93 6.89
C ARG A 39 -10.60 -2.74 8.35
N GLN A 40 -9.31 -2.49 8.60
CA GLN A 40 -8.81 -2.23 9.95
C GLN A 40 -9.40 -0.95 10.56
N ILE A 41 -9.50 0.13 9.77
CA ILE A 41 -10.08 1.40 10.21
C ILE A 41 -11.56 1.21 10.56
N ILE A 42 -12.34 0.56 9.69
CA ILE A 42 -13.76 0.29 9.97
C ILE A 42 -13.92 -0.54 11.25
N ALA A 43 -13.10 -1.56 11.43
CA ALA A 43 -13.14 -2.41 12.63
C ALA A 43 -12.80 -1.64 13.92
N GLN A 44 -11.94 -0.63 13.85
CA GLN A 44 -11.48 0.14 15.02
C GLN A 44 -12.34 1.35 15.32
N GLU A 45 -12.86 2.02 14.30
CA GLU A 45 -13.49 3.35 14.42
C GLU A 45 -14.97 3.35 14.04
N GLY A 46 -15.49 2.22 13.54
CA GLY A 46 -16.87 2.09 13.06
C GLY A 46 -17.05 2.52 11.60
N SER A 47 -18.28 2.35 11.10
CA SER A 47 -18.65 2.73 9.74
C SER A 47 -18.58 4.24 9.53
N MET A 48 -18.16 4.65 8.34
CA MET A 48 -18.06 6.06 7.94
C MET A 48 -18.29 6.20 6.44
N SER A 49 -18.36 7.44 5.94
CA SER A 49 -18.45 7.68 4.50
C SER A 49 -17.20 7.18 3.77
N GLU A 50 -17.37 6.78 2.51
CA GLU A 50 -16.27 6.32 1.66
C GLU A 50 -15.17 7.38 1.53
N GLU A 51 -15.54 8.66 1.45
CA GLU A 51 -14.60 9.77 1.40
C GLU A 51 -13.75 9.88 2.67
N ARG A 52 -14.37 9.84 3.85
CA ARG A 52 -13.64 9.89 5.12
C ARG A 52 -12.73 8.68 5.30
N LEU A 53 -13.19 7.50 4.88
CA LEU A 53 -12.39 6.28 4.89
C LEU A 53 -11.16 6.40 3.98
N ARG A 54 -11.31 6.95 2.78
CA ARG A 54 -10.20 7.19 1.85
C ARG A 54 -9.13 8.09 2.46
N TRP A 55 -9.52 9.17 3.12
CA TRP A 55 -8.57 10.07 3.78
C TRP A 55 -7.85 9.41 4.97
N LYS A 56 -8.57 8.63 5.79
CA LYS A 56 -7.95 7.88 6.89
C LYS A 56 -6.98 6.80 6.40
N VAL A 57 -7.32 6.11 5.31
CA VAL A 57 -6.39 5.17 4.66
C VAL A 57 -5.14 5.91 4.17
N ALA A 58 -5.30 7.09 3.57
CA ALA A 58 -4.17 7.90 3.12
C ALA A 58 -3.26 8.31 4.29
N LEU A 59 -3.82 8.78 5.42
CA LEU A 59 -3.02 9.11 6.60
C LEU A 59 -2.19 7.93 7.12
N ARG A 60 -2.75 6.71 7.13
CA ARG A 60 -1.98 5.51 7.53
C ARG A 60 -0.92 5.15 6.50
N LEU A 61 -1.23 5.26 5.21
CA LEU A 61 -0.30 4.94 4.13
C LEU A 61 0.91 5.90 4.11
N TYR A 62 0.68 7.18 4.41
CA TYR A 62 1.70 8.23 4.41
C TYR A 62 2.18 8.62 5.81
N ALA A 63 1.96 7.79 6.83
CA ALA A 63 2.22 8.15 8.22
C ALA A 63 3.67 8.63 8.50
N SER A 64 4.65 8.18 7.70
CA SER A 64 6.04 8.60 7.78
C SER A 64 6.35 9.94 7.08
N ASP A 65 5.47 10.44 6.22
CA ASP A 65 5.61 11.68 5.47
C ASP A 65 4.74 12.78 6.08
N LYS A 66 5.37 13.65 6.88
CA LYS A 66 4.70 14.76 7.57
C LYS A 66 4.05 15.75 6.61
N ALA A 67 4.66 16.02 5.46
CA ALA A 67 4.12 16.98 4.50
C ALA A 67 2.86 16.43 3.85
N ALA A 68 2.87 15.15 3.46
CA ALA A 68 1.69 14.48 2.94
C ALA A 68 0.55 14.43 3.97
N CYS A 69 0.85 14.11 5.23
CA CYS A 69 -0.15 14.09 6.30
C CYS A 69 -0.82 15.47 6.49
N GLN A 70 -0.04 16.55 6.55
CA GLN A 70 -0.58 17.91 6.68
C GLN A 70 -1.51 18.28 5.51
N MET A 71 -1.14 17.91 4.29
CA MET A 71 -1.98 18.12 3.11
C MET A 71 -3.30 17.35 3.21
N ILE A 72 -3.27 16.12 3.72
CA ILE A 72 -4.46 15.27 3.89
C ILE A 72 -5.36 15.82 5.00
N GLU A 73 -4.78 16.20 6.15
CA GLU A 73 -5.53 16.74 7.29
C GLU A 73 -6.28 18.03 6.94
N SER A 74 -5.74 18.85 6.03
CA SER A 74 -6.43 20.04 5.52
C SER A 74 -7.70 19.75 4.70
N ARG A 75 -7.97 18.48 4.38
CA ARG A 75 -9.12 18.02 3.57
C ARG A 75 -10.14 17.22 4.38
N LEU A 76 -9.84 16.89 5.64
CA LEU A 76 -10.70 16.13 6.56
C LEU A 76 -11.67 17.04 7.32
#